data_AF-A0A256JY32-F1
#
_entry.id   AF-A0A256JY32-F1
#
_cell.length_a   1.000
_cell.length_b   1.000
_cell.length_c   1.000
_cell.angle_alpha   90.00
_cell.angle_beta   90.00
_cell.angle_gamma   90.00
#
_symmetry.space_group_name_H-M   'P 1'
#
loop_
_entity.id
_entity.type
_entity.pdbx_description
1 polymer ?
#
loop_
_entity_poly.entity_id
_entity_poly.type
_entity_poly.pdbx_seq_one_letter_code
_entity_poly.pdbx_strand_id
1 'polypeptide(L)'
;MSDPALDVVEFVLTTHFYTQNRDLDENDLPPRFRQVFWSADAAEDAPGGVERPLKATDEATRTATGVERPWDAVSDLLFTQRTEFSGEISLTQPGMGLEWYRDHADDDRIAGNPTLVAALEAVDDLDAPVTREAARDDVRPVQADRVWIDALLSQYFDEDEDGEMLDLVNVRAPEEIETTLADLVLTGDQEGEIQKIVKAIEHREYLAEIGLREIGKLLFVGPPGTGKTTVSRALAHELGLPFVEVKLSMITSQYLGETSKNVEKSFEVAKRLSPCILFIDEFDSVAKTRRSDEHAALKRAVNTLLKSIDEVSLVRDEVLLIGATNHPDQLDAAAWRRFDEIVNFPKPDRDMRADILRVVTKEMKIADFDPEEVADRTTGLTGSDLRMVLREAVLGALTEDRMTITQADVMEAVEDFEERDNLKNMDMIDGEGAEVLGETGSNDAHDHADHDHDHADEGSPDPARGAEPQGRTQD
;
A
#
# COMPACT_ATOMS: atom_id res chain seq x y z
N MET A 1 -13.91 3.59 24.53
CA MET A 1 -12.75 3.62 25.45
C MET A 1 -12.75 2.29 26.15
N SER A 2 -11.68 1.50 26.01
CA SER A 2 -11.58 0.22 26.70
C SER A 2 -11.53 0.44 28.20
N ASP A 3 -12.09 -0.50 28.94
CA ASP A 3 -11.90 -0.58 30.39
C ASP A 3 -10.47 -1.12 30.64
N PRO A 4 -9.56 -0.35 31.27
CA PRO A 4 -8.21 -0.81 31.54
C PRO A 4 -8.16 -2.13 32.31
N ALA A 5 -9.14 -2.40 33.17
CA ALA A 5 -9.22 -3.67 33.89
C ALA A 5 -9.52 -4.83 32.92
N LEU A 6 -10.42 -4.61 31.96
CA LEU A 6 -10.77 -5.60 30.94
C LEU A 6 -9.59 -5.93 30.03
N ASP A 7 -8.79 -4.94 29.62
CA ASP A 7 -7.58 -5.14 28.81
C ASP A 7 -6.53 -5.99 29.55
N VAL A 8 -6.30 -5.68 30.83
CA VAL A 8 -5.34 -6.41 31.67
C VAL A 8 -5.83 -7.83 31.95
N VAL A 9 -7.10 -8.01 32.31
CA VAL A 9 -7.67 -9.33 32.60
C VAL A 9 -7.63 -10.23 31.36
N GLU A 10 -7.96 -9.69 30.18
CA GLU A 10 -7.85 -10.43 28.91
C GLU A 10 -6.44 -10.98 28.72
N PHE A 11 -5.42 -10.13 28.83
CA PHE A 11 -4.03 -10.52 28.62
C PHE A 11 -3.57 -11.59 29.63
N VAL A 12 -3.94 -11.43 30.90
CA VAL A 12 -3.58 -12.39 31.96
C VAL A 12 -4.29 -13.74 31.75
N LEU A 13 -5.58 -13.73 31.37
CA LEU A 13 -6.32 -14.95 31.04
C LEU A 13 -5.71 -15.64 29.82
N THR A 14 -5.43 -14.90 28.75
CA THR A 14 -4.81 -15.46 27.54
C THR A 14 -3.46 -16.07 27.86
N THR A 15 -2.61 -15.37 28.63
CA THR A 15 -1.31 -15.89 29.07
C THR A 15 -1.47 -17.22 29.83
N HIS A 16 -2.45 -17.28 30.75
CA HIS A 16 -2.72 -18.46 31.58
C HIS A 16 -3.22 -19.65 30.76
N PHE A 17 -4.30 -19.47 30.00
CA PHE A 17 -4.92 -20.54 29.23
C PHE A 17 -4.06 -20.99 28.05
N TYR A 18 -3.37 -20.05 27.39
CA TYR A 18 -2.39 -20.39 26.36
C TYR A 18 -1.32 -21.30 26.96
N THR A 19 -0.69 -20.90 28.06
CA THR A 19 0.38 -21.68 28.71
C THR A 19 -0.05 -23.09 29.08
N GLN A 20 -1.29 -23.27 29.54
CA GLN A 20 -1.81 -24.57 29.95
C GLN A 20 -2.21 -25.47 28.78
N ASN A 21 -2.77 -24.90 27.72
CA ASN A 21 -3.25 -25.67 26.58
C ASN A 21 -2.15 -25.81 25.51
N ARG A 22 -1.60 -27.01 25.38
CA ARG A 22 -0.53 -27.32 24.42
C ARG A 22 -1.02 -27.52 22.98
N ASP A 23 -2.33 -27.59 22.77
CA ASP A 23 -2.94 -27.72 21.45
C ASP A 23 -3.16 -26.35 20.78
N LEU A 24 -2.79 -25.26 21.47
CA LEU A 24 -2.80 -23.89 20.94
C LEU A 24 -1.44 -23.55 20.33
N ASP A 25 -1.46 -22.91 19.16
CA ASP A 25 -0.28 -22.39 18.48
C ASP A 25 -0.31 -20.86 18.38
N GLU A 26 0.71 -20.26 17.77
CA GLU A 26 0.88 -18.80 17.68
C GLU A 26 -0.35 -18.10 17.08
N ASN A 27 -1.11 -18.77 16.21
CA ASN A 27 -2.31 -18.18 15.59
C ASN A 27 -3.50 -18.12 16.54
N ASP A 28 -3.48 -18.87 17.65
CA ASP A 28 -4.50 -18.78 18.68
C ASP A 28 -4.31 -17.59 19.63
N LEU A 29 -3.18 -16.88 19.51
CA LEU A 29 -2.93 -15.62 20.22
C LEU A 29 -3.40 -14.42 19.38
N PRO A 30 -4.01 -13.40 20.01
CA PRO A 30 -4.23 -12.11 19.37
C PRO A 30 -2.91 -11.48 18.88
N PRO A 31 -2.88 -10.80 17.71
CA PRO A 31 -1.66 -10.22 17.15
C PRO A 31 -0.93 -9.28 18.13
N ARG A 32 -1.68 -8.44 18.86
CA ARG A 32 -1.15 -7.52 19.89
C ARG A 32 -0.42 -8.22 21.04
N PHE A 33 -0.68 -9.51 21.28
CA PHE A 33 -0.05 -10.27 22.35
C PHE A 33 1.15 -11.10 21.85
N ARG A 34 1.15 -11.51 20.58
CA ARG A 34 2.27 -12.26 19.98
C ARG A 34 3.58 -11.49 20.05
N GLN A 35 3.54 -10.19 19.74
CA GLN A 35 4.73 -9.32 19.76
C GLN A 35 5.45 -9.31 21.12
N VAL A 36 4.71 -9.48 22.22
CA VAL A 36 5.24 -9.46 23.58
C VAL A 36 5.97 -10.76 23.94
N PHE A 37 5.57 -11.88 23.33
CA PHE A 37 6.08 -13.20 23.67
C PHE A 37 6.92 -13.85 22.56
N TRP A 38 7.16 -13.13 21.46
CA TRP A 38 7.92 -13.64 20.33
C TRP A 38 9.39 -13.83 20.69
N SER A 39 9.93 -15.00 20.35
CA SER A 39 11.36 -15.33 20.41
C SER A 39 11.82 -15.81 19.04
N ALA A 40 12.84 -15.16 18.49
CA ALA A 40 13.46 -15.57 17.22
C ALA A 40 14.25 -16.89 17.35
N ASP A 41 14.63 -17.27 18.58
CA ASP A 41 15.44 -18.48 18.84
C ASP A 41 14.57 -19.73 19.15
N ALA A 42 13.25 -19.64 19.00
CA ALA A 42 12.33 -20.65 19.53
C ALA A 42 12.40 -22.01 18.82
N ALA A 43 12.84 -22.09 17.55
CA ALA A 43 12.92 -23.34 16.79
C ALA A 43 13.96 -23.28 15.66
N GLU A 44 14.65 -24.40 15.38
CA GLU A 44 15.62 -24.50 14.28
C GLU A 44 14.96 -24.45 12.88
N ASP A 45 13.69 -24.88 12.77
CA ASP A 45 12.96 -25.04 11.50
C ASP A 45 11.90 -23.94 11.25
N ALA A 46 11.81 -22.92 12.11
CA ALA A 46 10.88 -21.80 11.97
C ALA A 46 11.61 -20.48 12.25
N PRO A 47 11.14 -19.34 11.68
CA PRO A 47 11.76 -18.04 11.91
C PRO A 47 11.66 -17.56 13.37
N GLY A 48 10.81 -18.18 14.17
CA GLY A 48 10.64 -17.89 15.58
C GLY A 48 9.37 -18.54 16.11
N GLY A 49 9.02 -18.22 17.35
CA GLY A 49 7.83 -18.77 17.98
C GLY A 49 7.59 -18.18 19.36
N VAL A 50 6.53 -18.66 20.01
CA VAL A 50 6.17 -18.21 21.35
C VAL A 50 6.68 -19.19 22.39
N GLU A 51 7.67 -18.76 23.18
CA GLU A 51 8.26 -19.59 24.22
C GLU A 51 7.35 -19.73 25.44
N ARG A 52 7.01 -20.98 25.77
CA ARG A 52 6.19 -21.33 26.94
C ARG A 52 7.10 -21.67 28.14
N PRO A 53 6.68 -21.37 29.38
CA PRO A 53 5.41 -20.77 29.78
C PRO A 53 5.40 -19.24 29.60
N LEU A 54 4.24 -18.70 29.20
CA LEU A 54 4.04 -17.25 29.15
C LEU A 54 3.86 -16.68 30.55
N LYS A 55 4.33 -15.45 30.76
CA LYS A 55 4.22 -14.74 32.03
C LYS A 55 3.73 -13.33 31.82
N ALA A 56 2.64 -12.98 32.48
CA ALA A 56 2.08 -11.64 32.45
C ALA A 56 2.80 -10.75 33.48
N THR A 57 4.04 -10.36 33.21
CA THR A 57 4.75 -9.35 34.02
C THR A 57 4.13 -7.97 33.83
N ASP A 58 4.35 -7.04 34.77
CA ASP A 58 3.89 -5.65 34.62
C ASP A 58 4.38 -5.02 33.31
N GLU A 59 5.61 -5.32 32.90
CA GLU A 59 6.20 -4.84 31.64
C GLU A 59 5.50 -5.45 30.42
N ALA A 60 5.39 -6.78 30.38
CA ALA A 60 4.70 -7.49 29.30
C ALA A 60 3.24 -7.03 29.16
N THR A 61 2.56 -6.88 30.28
CA THR A 61 1.16 -6.44 30.31
C THR A 61 1.02 -4.99 29.85
N ARG A 62 1.91 -4.09 30.28
CA ARG A 62 1.91 -2.70 29.81
C ARG A 62 2.13 -2.62 28.31
N THR A 63 3.09 -3.36 27.78
CA THR A 63 3.37 -3.39 26.34
C THR A 63 2.19 -3.95 25.55
N ALA A 64 1.56 -5.04 26.03
CA ALA A 64 0.43 -5.68 25.36
C ALA A 64 -0.86 -4.85 25.36
N THR A 65 -1.11 -4.10 26.44
CA THR A 65 -2.42 -3.46 26.71
C THR A 65 -2.38 -1.94 26.60
N GLY A 66 -1.20 -1.31 26.63
CA GLY A 66 -1.04 0.14 26.74
C GLY A 66 -1.37 0.72 28.12
N VAL A 67 -1.76 -0.10 29.10
CA VAL A 67 -2.12 0.36 30.45
C VAL A 67 -0.85 0.65 31.25
N GLU A 68 -0.62 1.92 31.62
CA GLU A 68 0.60 2.34 32.33
C GLU A 68 0.84 1.60 33.65
N ARG A 69 -0.23 1.31 34.39
CA ARG A 69 -0.18 0.63 35.69
C ARG A 69 -1.12 -0.58 35.71
N PRO A 70 -0.71 -1.71 35.13
CA PRO A 70 -1.57 -2.87 34.99
C PRO A 70 -2.13 -3.39 36.32
N TRP A 71 -1.28 -3.49 37.35
CA TRP A 71 -1.72 -3.98 38.66
C TRP A 71 -2.78 -3.11 39.31
N ASP A 72 -2.63 -1.77 39.26
CA ASP A 72 -3.61 -0.84 39.85
C ASP A 72 -5.00 -1.00 39.21
N ALA A 73 -5.06 -1.42 37.94
CA ALA A 73 -6.32 -1.64 37.23
C ALA A 73 -7.06 -2.92 37.69
N VAL A 74 -6.35 -3.90 38.23
CA VAL A 74 -6.91 -5.22 38.57
C VAL A 74 -6.75 -5.64 40.03
N SER A 75 -6.13 -4.81 40.87
CA SER A 75 -5.81 -5.14 42.27
C SER A 75 -7.04 -5.36 43.15
N ASP A 76 -8.19 -4.78 42.77
CA ASP A 76 -9.45 -4.91 43.50
C ASP A 76 -10.23 -6.18 43.12
N LEU A 77 -9.80 -6.91 42.07
CA LEU A 77 -10.42 -8.15 41.63
C LEU A 77 -9.97 -9.32 42.50
N LEU A 78 -10.94 -10.07 43.05
CA LEU A 78 -10.67 -11.15 44.02
C LEU A 78 -9.90 -12.34 43.43
N PHE A 79 -9.87 -12.46 42.10
CA PHE A 79 -9.25 -13.56 41.38
C PHE A 79 -7.84 -13.22 40.85
N THR A 80 -7.30 -12.03 41.11
CA THR A 80 -5.96 -11.61 40.67
C THR A 80 -4.99 -11.54 41.85
N GLN A 81 -3.70 -11.76 41.55
CA GLN A 81 -2.61 -11.53 42.50
C GLN A 81 -1.36 -11.07 41.75
N ARG A 82 -0.46 -10.39 42.45
CA ARG A 82 0.84 -9.97 41.90
C ARG A 82 2.00 -10.45 42.74
N THR A 83 3.00 -11.01 42.09
CA THR A 83 4.25 -11.39 42.73
C THR A 83 5.15 -10.15 42.88
N GLU A 84 5.51 -9.78 44.12
CA GLU A 84 6.25 -8.54 44.40
C GLU A 84 7.60 -8.43 43.68
N PHE A 85 8.32 -9.55 43.51
CA PHE A 85 9.68 -9.55 42.94
C PHE A 85 9.68 -9.55 41.40
N SER A 86 8.84 -10.37 40.78
CA SER A 86 8.79 -10.48 39.31
C SER A 86 7.82 -9.49 38.67
N GLY A 87 6.94 -8.85 39.45
CA GLY A 87 5.84 -8.06 38.92
C GLY A 87 4.84 -8.90 38.12
N GLU A 88 4.83 -10.22 38.30
CA GLU A 88 3.95 -11.14 37.57
C GLU A 88 2.54 -11.06 38.13
N ILE A 89 1.59 -10.70 37.28
CA ILE A 89 0.15 -10.75 37.54
C ILE A 89 -0.33 -12.15 37.16
N SER A 90 -1.01 -12.82 38.09
CA SER A 90 -1.52 -14.18 37.88
C SER A 90 -2.92 -14.33 38.45
N LEU A 91 -3.61 -15.39 38.03
CA LEU A 91 -4.97 -15.69 38.45
C LEU A 91 -4.95 -16.67 39.63
N THR A 92 -5.53 -16.29 40.75
CA THR A 92 -5.78 -17.19 41.88
C THR A 92 -6.96 -18.13 41.59
N GLN A 93 -7.94 -17.63 40.82
CA GLN A 93 -9.14 -18.35 40.43
C GLN A 93 -9.42 -18.13 38.92
N PRO A 94 -8.77 -18.90 38.03
CA PRO A 94 -8.90 -18.70 36.58
C PRO A 94 -10.34 -18.80 36.05
N GLY A 95 -11.14 -19.72 36.59
CA GLY A 95 -12.56 -19.86 36.21
C GLY A 95 -13.38 -18.61 36.54
N MET A 96 -13.22 -18.05 37.74
CA MET A 96 -13.89 -16.79 38.11
C MET A 96 -13.43 -15.61 37.24
N GLY A 97 -12.14 -15.57 36.89
CA GLY A 97 -11.63 -14.57 35.96
C GLY A 97 -12.24 -14.69 34.57
N LEU A 98 -12.41 -15.93 34.08
CA LEU A 98 -13.03 -16.22 32.79
C LEU A 98 -14.53 -15.88 32.77
N GLU A 99 -15.27 -16.25 33.82
CA GLU A 99 -16.68 -15.84 34.01
C GLU A 99 -16.81 -14.31 34.03
N TRP A 100 -15.98 -13.64 34.84
CA TRP A 100 -15.94 -12.18 34.90
C TRP A 100 -15.67 -11.58 33.52
N TYR A 101 -14.70 -12.10 32.77
CA TYR A 101 -14.40 -11.59 31.44
C TYR A 101 -15.58 -11.78 30.48
N ARG A 102 -16.25 -12.95 30.51
CA ARG A 102 -17.43 -13.21 29.67
C ARG A 102 -18.57 -12.24 29.94
N ASP A 103 -18.78 -11.86 31.19
CA ASP A 103 -19.84 -10.94 31.61
C ASP A 103 -19.55 -9.46 31.25
N HIS A 104 -18.27 -9.10 31.02
CA HIS A 104 -17.84 -7.71 30.82
C HIS A 104 -17.34 -7.42 29.40
N ALA A 105 -16.89 -8.42 28.65
CA ALA A 105 -16.49 -8.29 27.25
C ALA A 105 -17.69 -8.50 26.31
N ASP A 106 -17.74 -7.72 25.23
CA ASP A 106 -18.66 -7.99 24.13
C ASP A 106 -18.19 -9.21 23.29
N ASP A 107 -19.13 -9.74 22.50
CA ASP A 107 -18.90 -10.97 21.72
C ASP A 107 -17.80 -10.78 20.67
N ASP A 108 -17.70 -9.60 20.05
CA ASP A 108 -16.68 -9.27 19.06
C ASP A 108 -15.27 -9.30 19.67
N ARG A 109 -15.11 -8.73 20.87
CA ARG A 109 -13.85 -8.75 21.61
C ARG A 109 -13.43 -10.17 22.01
N ILE A 110 -14.38 -11.01 22.41
CA ILE A 110 -14.10 -12.42 22.73
C ILE A 110 -13.72 -13.19 21.47
N ALA A 111 -14.45 -13.00 20.37
CA ALA A 111 -14.18 -13.64 19.09
C ALA A 111 -12.76 -13.31 18.57
N GLY A 112 -12.25 -12.10 18.84
CA GLY A 112 -10.87 -11.71 18.52
C GLY A 112 -9.77 -12.39 19.34
N ASN A 113 -10.10 -13.33 20.24
CA ASN A 113 -9.14 -14.02 21.09
C ASN A 113 -9.39 -15.55 21.12
N PRO A 114 -8.84 -16.31 20.15
CA PRO A 114 -9.11 -17.74 20.00
C PRO A 114 -8.71 -18.57 21.22
N THR A 115 -7.66 -18.15 21.94
CA THR A 115 -7.27 -18.76 23.22
C THR A 115 -8.39 -18.69 24.26
N LEU A 116 -9.07 -17.54 24.39
CA LEU A 116 -10.15 -17.37 25.34
C LEU A 116 -11.43 -18.04 24.86
N VAL A 117 -11.71 -18.05 23.55
CA VAL A 117 -12.79 -18.83 22.96
C VAL A 117 -12.62 -20.32 23.30
N ALA A 118 -11.42 -20.87 23.10
CA ALA A 118 -11.11 -22.25 23.46
C ALA A 118 -11.25 -22.52 24.97
N ALA A 119 -10.91 -21.54 25.82
CA ALA A 119 -11.08 -21.65 27.26
C ALA A 119 -12.57 -21.66 27.67
N LEU A 120 -13.40 -20.84 27.02
CA LEU A 120 -14.85 -20.81 27.23
C LEU A 120 -15.50 -22.12 26.76
N GLU A 121 -15.15 -22.61 25.57
CA GLU A 121 -15.63 -23.91 25.04
C GLU A 121 -15.30 -25.10 25.96
N ALA A 122 -14.22 -25.00 26.75
CA ALA A 122 -13.82 -26.05 27.69
C ALA A 122 -14.62 -26.05 29.01
N VAL A 123 -15.47 -25.03 29.26
CA VAL A 123 -16.26 -24.88 30.48
C VAL A 123 -17.74 -25.06 30.14
N ASP A 124 -18.34 -26.17 30.60
CA ASP A 124 -19.72 -26.58 30.25
C ASP A 124 -20.81 -25.52 30.53
N ASP A 125 -20.59 -24.61 31.49
CA ASP A 125 -21.57 -23.60 31.92
C ASP A 125 -21.32 -22.20 31.31
N LEU A 126 -20.35 -22.06 30.39
CA LEU A 126 -20.03 -20.80 29.72
C LEU A 126 -20.17 -20.91 28.20
N ASP A 127 -20.98 -20.04 27.61
CA ASP A 127 -21.18 -19.99 26.16
C ASP A 127 -20.12 -19.09 25.49
N ALA A 128 -19.33 -19.68 24.59
CA ALA A 128 -18.50 -18.93 23.64
C ALA A 128 -19.35 -18.36 22.49
N PRO A 129 -19.12 -17.12 22.05
CA PRO A 129 -19.92 -16.48 20.99
C PRO A 129 -19.69 -17.11 19.60
N VAL A 130 -18.51 -17.67 19.38
CA VAL A 130 -18.09 -18.35 18.16
C VAL A 130 -17.28 -19.59 18.51
N THR A 131 -17.07 -20.47 17.54
CA THR A 131 -16.15 -21.61 17.72
C THR A 131 -14.69 -21.15 17.69
N ARG A 132 -13.78 -21.88 18.34
CA ARG A 132 -12.33 -21.59 18.23
C ARG A 132 -11.84 -21.49 16.78
N GLU A 133 -12.30 -22.38 15.90
CA GLU A 133 -11.90 -22.40 14.49
C GLU A 133 -12.31 -21.11 13.77
N ALA A 134 -13.57 -20.69 13.91
CA ALA A 134 -14.04 -19.41 13.38
C ALA A 134 -13.30 -18.19 13.98
N ALA A 135 -13.01 -18.19 15.28
CA ALA A 135 -12.22 -17.13 15.91
C ALA A 135 -10.79 -17.08 15.33
N ARG A 136 -10.18 -18.25 15.10
CA ARG A 136 -8.85 -18.38 14.52
C ARG A 136 -8.80 -17.87 13.08
N ASP A 137 -9.83 -18.16 12.29
CA ASP A 137 -9.92 -17.72 10.89
C ASP A 137 -10.07 -16.19 10.75
N ASP A 138 -10.71 -15.55 11.74
CA ASP A 138 -10.88 -14.08 11.79
C ASP A 138 -9.63 -13.36 12.31
N VAL A 139 -8.80 -14.06 13.09
CA VAL A 139 -7.54 -13.52 13.59
C VAL A 139 -6.47 -13.57 12.50
N ARG A 140 -5.85 -12.42 12.23
CA ARG A 140 -4.73 -12.32 11.29
C ARG A 140 -3.64 -13.37 11.60
N PRO A 141 -3.15 -14.13 10.61
CA PRO A 141 -2.10 -15.13 10.82
C PRO A 141 -0.79 -14.53 11.32
N VAL A 142 0.00 -15.33 12.06
CA VAL A 142 1.30 -14.88 12.60
C VAL A 142 2.31 -14.52 11.51
N GLN A 143 2.22 -15.13 10.34
CA GLN A 143 3.11 -14.90 9.21
C GLN A 143 3.03 -13.46 8.69
N ALA A 144 1.94 -12.76 8.99
CA ALA A 144 1.74 -11.38 8.62
C ALA A 144 2.29 -10.38 9.65
N ASP A 145 2.66 -10.82 10.85
CA ASP A 145 3.11 -9.93 11.91
C ASP A 145 4.57 -9.49 11.70
N ARG A 146 4.90 -8.28 12.15
CA ARG A 146 6.25 -7.70 12.00
C ARG A 146 7.33 -8.62 12.56
N VAL A 147 7.09 -9.20 13.73
CA VAL A 147 8.04 -10.06 14.43
C VAL A 147 8.36 -11.36 13.67
N TRP A 148 7.38 -11.91 12.96
CA TRP A 148 7.60 -13.07 12.09
C TRP A 148 8.39 -12.67 10.85
N ILE A 149 7.96 -11.58 10.20
CA ILE A 149 8.59 -11.06 8.98
C ILE A 149 10.07 -10.75 9.23
N ASP A 150 10.38 -9.99 10.29
CA ASP A 150 11.76 -9.62 10.61
C ASP A 150 12.62 -10.85 10.89
N ALA A 151 12.11 -11.81 11.66
CA ALA A 151 12.86 -13.00 11.98
C ALA A 151 13.06 -13.92 10.76
N LEU A 152 12.07 -14.01 9.87
CA LEU A 152 12.19 -14.69 8.58
C LEU A 152 13.25 -14.02 7.71
N LEU A 153 13.23 -12.69 7.61
CA LEU A 153 14.20 -11.94 6.83
C LEU A 153 15.62 -12.13 7.40
N SER A 154 15.80 -12.07 8.72
CA SER A 154 17.11 -12.32 9.33
C SER A 154 17.62 -13.75 9.07
N GLN A 155 16.75 -14.76 9.11
CA GLN A 155 17.14 -16.15 8.85
C GLN A 155 17.62 -16.38 7.41
N TYR A 156 16.98 -15.72 6.43
CA TYR A 156 17.31 -15.92 5.01
C TYR A 156 18.38 -14.98 4.48
N PHE A 157 18.56 -13.81 5.10
CA PHE A 157 19.42 -12.74 4.62
C PHE A 157 20.47 -12.37 5.69
N ASP A 158 21.37 -13.31 5.98
CA ASP A 158 22.51 -13.10 6.91
C ASP A 158 23.54 -12.08 6.36
N GLU A 159 24.26 -11.42 7.28
CA GLU A 159 25.08 -10.22 7.05
C GLU A 159 26.27 -10.38 6.06
N ASP A 160 26.67 -11.61 5.69
CA ASP A 160 27.93 -11.86 4.97
C ASP A 160 27.82 -11.84 3.42
N GLU A 161 26.65 -12.07 2.82
CA GLU A 161 26.47 -12.01 1.34
C GLU A 161 25.16 -11.34 0.87
N ASP A 162 24.15 -11.18 1.75
CA ASP A 162 22.77 -10.86 1.33
C ASP A 162 22.10 -9.68 2.04
N GLY A 163 22.80 -8.97 2.92
CA GLY A 163 22.30 -7.71 3.49
C GLY A 163 21.90 -6.67 2.43
N GLU A 164 22.58 -6.67 1.27
CA GLU A 164 22.24 -5.85 0.11
C GLU A 164 20.87 -6.18 -0.52
N MET A 165 20.29 -7.36 -0.25
CA MET A 165 18.97 -7.75 -0.76
C MET A 165 17.85 -6.96 -0.08
N LEU A 166 17.95 -6.74 1.23
CA LEU A 166 16.94 -6.01 1.99
C LEU A 166 16.91 -4.53 1.59
N ASP A 167 18.01 -4.01 1.06
CA ASP A 167 18.04 -2.66 0.49
C ASP A 167 17.21 -2.53 -0.79
N LEU A 168 16.89 -3.64 -1.47
CA LEU A 168 16.13 -3.65 -2.74
C LEU A 168 14.63 -3.46 -2.53
N VAL A 169 14.11 -3.86 -1.37
CA VAL A 169 12.67 -3.84 -1.08
C VAL A 169 12.37 -3.02 0.17
N ASN A 170 11.12 -2.61 0.30
CA ASN A 170 10.56 -2.06 1.52
C ASN A 170 9.42 -2.99 1.94
N VAL A 171 9.62 -3.72 3.04
CA VAL A 171 8.63 -4.66 3.56
C VAL A 171 7.85 -3.98 4.67
N ARG A 172 6.53 -4.06 4.59
CA ARG A 172 5.61 -3.58 5.62
C ARG A 172 4.70 -4.70 6.08
N ALA A 173 4.55 -4.83 7.40
CA ALA A 173 3.49 -5.64 7.99
C ALA A 173 2.13 -4.94 7.79
N PRO A 174 1.01 -5.67 7.70
CA PRO A 174 -0.32 -5.08 7.55
C PRO A 174 -0.65 -4.05 8.63
N GLU A 175 -0.21 -4.29 9.87
CA GLU A 175 -0.40 -3.38 11.01
C GLU A 175 0.32 -2.03 10.89
N GLU A 176 1.34 -1.92 10.04
CA GLU A 176 2.03 -0.66 9.76
C GLU A 176 1.30 0.19 8.70
N ILE A 177 0.22 -0.34 8.11
CA ILE A 177 -0.57 0.32 7.08
C ILE A 177 -1.82 0.92 7.71
N GLU A 178 -1.79 2.23 7.96
CA GLU A 178 -2.90 2.94 8.61
C GLU A 178 -4.15 3.08 7.73
N THR A 179 -3.98 3.13 6.40
CA THR A 179 -5.09 3.37 5.48
C THR A 179 -5.81 2.07 5.14
N THR A 180 -7.13 2.04 5.36
CA THR A 180 -7.99 0.91 5.02
C THR A 180 -8.74 1.15 3.72
N LEU A 181 -9.37 0.11 3.15
CA LEU A 181 -10.22 0.28 1.96
C LEU A 181 -11.44 1.18 2.25
N ALA A 182 -11.92 1.22 3.50
CA ALA A 182 -13.02 2.09 3.92
C ALA A 182 -12.63 3.59 3.92
N ASP A 183 -11.34 3.91 3.95
CA ASP A 183 -10.82 5.28 3.88
C ASP A 183 -10.59 5.74 2.42
N LEU A 184 -11.00 4.94 1.44
CA LEU A 184 -10.79 5.19 0.02
C LEU A 184 -12.12 5.26 -0.71
N VAL A 185 -12.16 6.17 -1.69
CA VAL A 185 -13.28 6.28 -2.62
C VAL A 185 -12.84 5.63 -3.92
N LEU A 186 -13.54 4.56 -4.31
CA LEU A 186 -13.27 3.79 -5.51
C LEU A 186 -14.49 3.81 -6.42
N THR A 187 -14.26 3.62 -7.72
CA THR A 187 -15.36 3.41 -8.66
C THR A 187 -15.90 1.98 -8.52
N GLY A 188 -17.15 1.75 -8.89
CA GLY A 188 -17.73 0.40 -8.83
C GLY A 188 -16.96 -0.64 -9.66
N ASP A 189 -16.32 -0.22 -10.76
CA ASP A 189 -15.43 -1.08 -11.54
C ASP A 189 -14.17 -1.46 -10.74
N GLN A 190 -13.54 -0.50 -10.06
CA GLN A 190 -12.38 -0.75 -9.21
C GLN A 190 -12.71 -1.67 -8.03
N GLU A 191 -13.83 -1.42 -7.35
CA GLU A 191 -14.34 -2.27 -6.27
C GLU A 191 -14.61 -3.69 -6.77
N GLY A 192 -15.23 -3.83 -7.94
CA GLY A 192 -15.50 -5.12 -8.55
C GLY A 192 -14.24 -5.92 -8.85
N GLU A 193 -13.21 -5.30 -9.42
CA GLU A 193 -11.93 -5.98 -9.68
C GLU A 193 -11.21 -6.36 -8.38
N ILE A 194 -11.21 -5.49 -7.37
CA ILE A 194 -10.61 -5.81 -6.06
C ILE A 194 -11.35 -6.98 -5.40
N GLN A 195 -12.69 -6.99 -5.42
CA GLN A 195 -13.49 -8.08 -4.86
C GLN A 195 -13.20 -9.42 -5.54
N LYS A 196 -13.00 -9.45 -6.86
CA LYS A 196 -12.59 -10.69 -7.56
C LYS A 196 -11.27 -11.22 -7.03
N ILE A 197 -10.30 -10.34 -6.75
CA ILE A 197 -8.99 -10.72 -6.23
C ILE A 197 -9.09 -11.24 -4.80
N VAL A 198 -9.89 -10.58 -3.95
CA VAL A 198 -10.20 -11.09 -2.60
C VAL A 198 -10.76 -12.52 -2.69
N LYS A 199 -11.75 -12.75 -3.56
CA LYS A 199 -12.31 -14.10 -3.78
C LYS A 199 -11.31 -15.09 -4.38
N ALA A 200 -10.39 -14.65 -5.23
CA ALA A 200 -9.34 -15.51 -5.77
C ALA A 200 -8.36 -15.98 -4.68
N ILE A 201 -8.07 -15.13 -3.70
CA ILE A 201 -7.24 -15.47 -2.54
C ILE A 201 -7.98 -16.45 -1.63
N GLU A 202 -9.23 -16.16 -1.27
CA GLU A 202 -10.07 -17.04 -0.43
C GLU A 202 -10.24 -18.44 -1.04
N HIS A 203 -10.37 -18.53 -2.37
CA HIS A 203 -10.62 -19.78 -3.09
C HIS A 203 -9.40 -20.31 -3.87
N ARG A 204 -8.18 -19.96 -3.43
CA ARG A 204 -6.94 -20.32 -4.14
C ARG A 204 -6.76 -21.83 -4.39
N GLU A 205 -7.15 -22.67 -3.43
CA GLU A 205 -7.04 -24.13 -3.52
C GLU A 205 -7.93 -24.68 -4.63
N TYR A 206 -9.15 -24.15 -4.73
CA TYR A 206 -10.08 -24.49 -5.81
C TYR A 206 -9.53 -24.07 -7.17
N LEU A 207 -8.94 -22.87 -7.28
CA LEU A 207 -8.28 -22.41 -8.51
C LEU A 207 -7.14 -23.35 -8.92
N ALA A 208 -6.35 -23.81 -7.95
CA ALA A 208 -5.28 -24.79 -8.19
C ALA A 208 -5.82 -26.15 -8.67
N GLU A 209 -6.92 -26.63 -8.08
CA GLU A 209 -7.60 -27.89 -8.42
C GLU A 209 -8.10 -27.89 -9.87
N ILE A 210 -8.76 -26.82 -10.30
CA ILE A 210 -9.28 -26.70 -11.68
C ILE A 210 -8.18 -26.33 -12.69
N GLY A 211 -6.94 -26.14 -12.23
CA GLY A 211 -5.78 -25.83 -13.07
C GLY A 211 -5.68 -24.37 -13.53
N LEU A 212 -6.47 -23.46 -12.96
CA LEU A 212 -6.43 -22.04 -13.27
C LEU A 212 -5.34 -21.37 -12.42
N ARG A 213 -4.13 -21.26 -12.99
CA ARG A 213 -2.93 -20.82 -12.25
C ARG A 213 -2.36 -19.48 -12.70
N GLU A 214 -2.84 -18.95 -13.82
CA GLU A 214 -2.46 -17.64 -14.36
C GLU A 214 -3.42 -16.57 -13.82
N ILE A 215 -3.33 -16.34 -12.51
CA ILE A 215 -4.08 -15.33 -11.77
C ILE A 215 -3.13 -14.63 -10.81
N GLY A 216 -3.43 -13.35 -10.53
CA GLY A 216 -2.80 -12.58 -9.47
C GLY A 216 -1.77 -11.57 -9.96
N LYS A 217 -1.83 -11.16 -11.23
CA LYS A 217 -0.99 -10.10 -11.79
C LYS A 217 -1.87 -8.94 -12.21
N LEU A 218 -1.89 -7.89 -11.40
CA LEU A 218 -2.67 -6.67 -11.62
C LEU A 218 -1.78 -5.54 -12.15
N LEU A 219 -2.27 -4.79 -13.12
CA LEU A 219 -1.65 -3.53 -13.55
C LEU A 219 -2.58 -2.35 -13.26
N PHE A 220 -2.17 -1.49 -12.33
CA PHE A 220 -2.84 -0.25 -12.00
C PHE A 220 -2.35 0.86 -12.93
N VAL A 221 -3.25 1.44 -13.71
CA VAL A 221 -2.92 2.47 -14.70
C VAL A 221 -3.70 3.74 -14.44
N GLY A 222 -3.04 4.90 -14.54
CA GLY A 222 -3.75 6.17 -14.44
C GLY A 222 -2.83 7.32 -14.02
N PRO A 223 -3.30 8.58 -14.06
CA PRO A 223 -2.48 9.74 -13.69
C PRO A 223 -1.89 9.63 -12.28
N PRO A 224 -0.79 10.34 -11.98
CA PRO A 224 -0.26 10.43 -10.62
C PRO A 224 -1.30 11.03 -9.67
N GLY A 225 -1.24 10.67 -8.38
CA GLY A 225 -2.14 11.22 -7.36
C GLY A 225 -3.56 10.64 -7.30
N THR A 226 -3.87 9.63 -8.12
CA THR A 226 -5.18 8.94 -8.18
C THR A 226 -5.34 7.78 -7.18
N GLY A 227 -4.34 7.53 -6.34
CA GLY A 227 -4.46 6.58 -5.23
C GLY A 227 -3.98 5.15 -5.51
N LYS A 228 -3.34 4.85 -6.65
CA LYS A 228 -2.83 3.50 -6.99
C LYS A 228 -2.03 2.83 -5.85
N THR A 229 -0.98 3.48 -5.37
CA THR A 229 -0.13 2.98 -4.28
C THR A 229 -0.89 2.87 -2.95
N THR A 230 -1.81 3.81 -2.69
CA THR A 230 -2.63 3.80 -1.47
C THR A 230 -3.61 2.63 -1.46
N VAL A 231 -4.26 2.35 -2.59
CA VAL A 231 -5.18 1.20 -2.75
C VAL A 231 -4.45 -0.12 -2.56
N SER A 232 -3.26 -0.28 -3.17
CA SER A 232 -2.46 -1.50 -2.99
C SER A 232 -2.11 -1.76 -1.53
N ARG A 233 -1.75 -0.70 -0.79
CA ARG A 233 -1.45 -0.81 0.65
C ARG A 233 -2.70 -1.13 1.46
N ALA A 234 -3.80 -0.44 1.20
CA ALA A 234 -5.07 -0.70 1.88
C ALA A 234 -5.58 -2.12 1.64
N LEU A 235 -5.37 -2.66 0.43
CA LEU A 235 -5.67 -4.06 0.11
C LEU A 235 -4.80 -5.03 0.92
N ALA A 236 -3.52 -4.72 1.15
CA ALA A 236 -2.63 -5.51 1.99
C ALA A 236 -3.10 -5.53 3.46
N HIS A 237 -3.55 -4.38 3.97
CA HIS A 237 -4.15 -4.28 5.30
C HIS A 237 -5.40 -5.15 5.40
N GLU A 238 -6.34 -5.01 4.47
CA GLU A 238 -7.62 -5.75 4.46
C GLU A 238 -7.41 -7.26 4.40
N LEU A 239 -6.47 -7.71 3.56
CA LEU A 239 -6.18 -9.13 3.39
C LEU A 239 -5.26 -9.69 4.49
N GLY A 240 -4.74 -8.84 5.38
CA GLY A 240 -3.76 -9.24 6.38
C GLY A 240 -2.48 -9.81 5.77
N LEU A 241 -2.02 -9.28 4.62
CA LEU A 241 -0.85 -9.78 3.89
C LEU A 241 0.34 -8.82 3.98
N PRO A 242 1.57 -9.31 4.22
CA PRO A 242 2.79 -8.51 4.07
C PRO A 242 2.84 -7.76 2.73
N PHE A 243 3.28 -6.50 2.76
CA PHE A 243 3.41 -5.66 1.58
C PHE A 243 4.88 -5.46 1.24
N VAL A 244 5.32 -6.02 0.11
CA VAL A 244 6.69 -5.95 -0.39
C VAL A 244 6.75 -4.95 -1.54
N GLU A 245 7.27 -3.75 -1.27
CA GLU A 245 7.42 -2.68 -2.26
C GLU A 245 8.84 -2.68 -2.85
N VAL A 246 8.93 -2.80 -4.17
CA VAL A 246 10.21 -2.85 -4.89
C VAL A 246 10.76 -1.44 -5.09
N LYS A 247 12.01 -1.17 -4.67
CA LYS A 247 12.64 0.16 -4.83
C LYS A 247 13.21 0.32 -6.22
N LEU A 248 12.71 1.30 -6.99
CA LEU A 248 13.14 1.57 -8.38
C LEU A 248 14.62 1.94 -8.57
N SER A 249 15.29 2.42 -7.51
CA SER A 249 16.74 2.60 -7.48
C SER A 249 17.50 1.33 -7.86
N MET A 250 16.88 0.16 -7.71
CA MET A 250 17.46 -1.13 -8.11
C MET A 250 17.63 -1.29 -9.62
N ILE A 251 16.79 -0.64 -10.44
CA ILE A 251 16.83 -0.76 -11.91
C ILE A 251 17.78 0.29 -12.51
N THR A 252 17.91 1.45 -11.86
CA THR A 252 18.62 2.62 -12.40
C THR A 252 20.04 2.81 -11.88
N SER A 253 20.53 1.96 -10.96
CA SER A 253 21.88 2.10 -10.40
C SER A 253 22.97 1.94 -11.48
N GLN A 254 24.04 2.73 -11.36
CA GLN A 254 25.15 2.79 -12.32
C GLN A 254 26.01 1.50 -12.37
N TYR A 255 25.70 0.50 -11.55
CA TYR A 255 26.35 -0.81 -11.53
C TYR A 255 25.60 -1.80 -12.43
N LEU A 256 25.75 -1.61 -13.75
CA LEU A 256 25.08 -2.32 -14.85
C LEU A 256 25.21 -3.87 -14.86
N GLY A 257 26.01 -4.46 -13.96
CA GLY A 257 26.22 -5.91 -13.84
C GLY A 257 25.28 -6.60 -12.85
N GLU A 258 24.79 -5.88 -11.85
CA GLU A 258 24.03 -6.43 -10.70
C GLU A 258 22.52 -6.22 -10.82
N THR A 259 22.09 -5.29 -11.68
CA THR A 259 20.68 -4.92 -11.87
C THR A 259 19.75 -6.12 -12.13
N SER A 260 20.14 -7.06 -13.01
CA SER A 260 19.32 -8.26 -13.28
C SER A 260 19.24 -9.20 -12.07
N LYS A 261 20.33 -9.36 -11.32
CA LYS A 261 20.33 -10.17 -10.11
C LYS A 261 19.45 -9.54 -9.03
N ASN A 262 19.48 -8.21 -8.90
CA ASN A 262 18.67 -7.48 -7.93
C ASN A 262 17.16 -7.64 -8.21
N VAL A 263 16.78 -7.65 -9.48
CA VAL A 263 15.40 -7.99 -9.89
C VAL A 263 15.02 -9.40 -9.43
N GLU A 264 15.84 -10.41 -9.73
CA GLU A 264 15.58 -11.81 -9.33
C GLU A 264 15.50 -11.95 -7.81
N LYS A 265 16.45 -11.34 -7.08
CA LYS A 265 16.51 -11.29 -5.62
C LYS A 265 15.25 -10.68 -5.01
N SER A 266 14.73 -9.58 -5.56
CA SER A 266 13.51 -8.93 -5.07
C SER A 266 12.28 -9.84 -5.17
N PHE A 267 12.17 -10.63 -6.24
CA PHE A 267 11.10 -11.61 -6.39
C PHE A 267 11.31 -12.83 -5.48
N GLU A 268 12.56 -13.25 -5.25
CA GLU A 268 12.86 -14.29 -4.27
C GLU A 268 12.41 -13.87 -2.87
N VAL A 269 12.71 -12.64 -2.44
CA VAL A 269 12.24 -12.10 -1.16
C VAL A 269 10.71 -12.23 -1.04
N ALA A 270 9.96 -11.84 -2.07
CA ALA A 270 8.50 -11.96 -2.07
C ALA A 270 8.01 -13.41 -1.97
N LYS A 271 8.67 -14.35 -2.68
CA LYS A 271 8.34 -15.79 -2.59
C LYS A 271 8.64 -16.38 -1.22
N ARG A 272 9.72 -15.93 -0.56
CA ARG A 272 10.06 -16.36 0.80
C ARG A 272 9.07 -15.82 1.83
N LEU A 273 8.61 -14.59 1.64
CA LEU A 273 7.58 -13.93 2.47
C LEU A 273 6.14 -14.35 2.14
N SER A 274 5.95 -15.31 1.23
CA SER A 274 4.61 -15.75 0.85
C SER A 274 3.82 -16.31 2.06
N PRO A 275 2.50 -16.06 2.14
CA PRO A 275 1.70 -15.26 1.21
C PRO A 275 1.91 -13.74 1.37
N CYS A 276 2.02 -12.99 0.26
CA CYS A 276 2.25 -11.54 0.31
C CYS A 276 1.72 -10.79 -0.93
N ILE A 277 1.72 -9.45 -0.84
CA ILE A 277 1.55 -8.56 -2.01
C ILE A 277 2.92 -8.04 -2.45
N LEU A 278 3.29 -8.28 -3.70
CA LEU A 278 4.48 -7.71 -4.34
C LEU A 278 4.08 -6.50 -5.18
N PHE A 279 4.48 -5.30 -4.76
CA PHE A 279 4.15 -4.04 -5.41
C PHE A 279 5.35 -3.44 -6.15
N ILE A 280 5.14 -3.06 -7.42
CA ILE A 280 6.13 -2.41 -8.27
C ILE A 280 5.56 -1.06 -8.72
N ASP A 281 6.05 0.04 -8.16
CA ASP A 281 5.66 1.40 -8.57
C ASP A 281 6.42 1.88 -9.82
N GLU A 282 5.94 2.96 -10.44
CA GLU A 282 6.48 3.61 -11.65
C GLU A 282 6.96 2.62 -12.72
N PHE A 283 6.14 1.61 -13.02
CA PHE A 283 6.45 0.55 -13.96
C PHE A 283 6.73 1.07 -15.39
N ASP A 284 6.34 2.30 -15.73
CA ASP A 284 6.70 2.97 -16.98
C ASP A 284 8.19 3.29 -17.12
N SER A 285 8.94 3.44 -16.02
CA SER A 285 10.40 3.62 -16.04
C SER A 285 11.13 2.46 -16.75
N VAL A 286 10.58 1.25 -16.61
CA VAL A 286 11.01 0.01 -17.27
C VAL A 286 10.80 0.09 -18.79
N ALA A 287 9.74 0.77 -19.24
CA ALA A 287 9.38 0.84 -20.65
C ALA A 287 10.13 1.95 -21.42
N LYS A 288 10.35 3.14 -20.83
CA LYS A 288 11.18 4.21 -21.43
C LYS A 288 12.58 3.70 -21.78
N THR A 289 13.17 2.99 -20.83
CA THR A 289 14.45 2.30 -20.91
C THR A 289 14.60 1.40 -22.15
N ARG A 290 13.53 0.72 -22.57
CA ARG A 290 13.59 -0.25 -23.67
C ARG A 290 13.71 0.44 -25.03
N ARG A 291 13.27 1.69 -25.14
CA ARG A 291 13.29 2.50 -26.36
C ARG A 291 14.63 3.22 -26.59
N SER A 292 15.49 3.37 -25.57
CA SER A 292 16.81 4.00 -25.75
C SER A 292 17.84 2.98 -26.26
N ASP A 293 18.68 3.37 -27.22
CA ASP A 293 19.71 2.48 -27.78
C ASP A 293 21.01 2.45 -26.96
N GLU A 294 21.11 3.29 -25.94
CA GLU A 294 22.39 3.54 -25.26
C GLU A 294 22.71 2.52 -24.15
N HIS A 295 21.76 1.70 -23.67
CA HIS A 295 21.96 0.92 -22.43
C HIS A 295 21.53 -0.56 -22.54
N ALA A 296 22.38 -1.40 -23.11
CA ALA A 296 22.15 -2.85 -23.27
C ALA A 296 21.95 -3.60 -21.94
N ALA A 297 22.56 -3.14 -20.84
CA ALA A 297 22.35 -3.74 -19.51
C ALA A 297 20.96 -3.46 -18.94
N LEU A 298 20.47 -2.25 -19.16
CA LEU A 298 19.15 -1.84 -18.70
C LEU A 298 18.06 -2.61 -19.47
N LYS A 299 18.23 -2.80 -20.79
CA LYS A 299 17.38 -3.71 -21.59
C LYS A 299 17.40 -5.16 -21.05
N ARG A 300 18.55 -5.65 -20.57
CA ARG A 300 18.65 -6.99 -19.94
C ARG A 300 17.87 -7.04 -18.62
N ALA A 301 18.04 -6.05 -17.74
CA ALA A 301 17.31 -5.97 -16.48
C ALA A 301 15.79 -5.92 -16.68
N VAL A 302 15.31 -5.13 -17.65
CA VAL A 302 13.89 -5.09 -18.04
C VAL A 302 13.38 -6.45 -18.50
N ASN A 303 14.13 -7.15 -19.36
CA ASN A 303 13.73 -8.49 -19.80
C ASN A 303 13.72 -9.49 -18.64
N THR A 304 14.68 -9.39 -17.71
CA THR A 304 14.68 -10.18 -16.47
C THR A 304 13.45 -9.89 -15.63
N LEU A 305 13.07 -8.62 -15.46
CA LEU A 305 11.86 -8.23 -14.71
C LEU A 305 10.60 -8.85 -15.32
N LEU A 306 10.42 -8.72 -16.64
CA LEU A 306 9.27 -9.32 -17.32
C LEU A 306 9.25 -10.85 -17.17
N LYS A 307 10.43 -11.50 -17.18
CA LYS A 307 10.56 -12.95 -16.92
C LYS A 307 10.20 -13.30 -15.49
N SER A 308 10.63 -12.52 -14.50
CA SER A 308 10.28 -12.73 -13.09
C SER A 308 8.78 -12.55 -12.84
N ILE A 309 8.12 -11.62 -13.54
CA ILE A 309 6.65 -11.49 -13.52
C ILE A 309 5.98 -12.76 -14.07
N ASP A 310 6.52 -13.38 -15.11
CA ASP A 310 5.98 -14.62 -15.65
C ASP A 310 6.11 -15.79 -14.65
N GLU A 311 7.16 -15.78 -13.82
CA GLU A 311 7.50 -16.84 -12.88
C GLU A 311 6.79 -16.76 -11.52
N VAL A 312 6.03 -15.70 -11.26
CA VAL A 312 5.25 -15.55 -10.03
C VAL A 312 3.76 -15.74 -10.29
N SER A 313 3.01 -16.30 -9.34
CA SER A 313 1.57 -16.51 -9.44
C SER A 313 0.94 -16.54 -8.05
N LEU A 314 -0.26 -15.97 -7.91
CA LEU A 314 -1.03 -16.06 -6.66
C LEU A 314 -1.34 -17.51 -6.28
N VAL A 315 -1.59 -18.37 -7.26
CA VAL A 315 -2.04 -19.75 -7.01
C VAL A 315 -0.85 -20.67 -6.68
N ARG A 316 0.33 -20.42 -7.27
CA ARG A 316 1.51 -21.29 -7.08
C ARG A 316 2.45 -20.81 -6.00
N ASP A 317 2.69 -19.50 -5.95
CA ASP A 317 3.69 -18.87 -5.09
C ASP A 317 3.04 -18.07 -3.96
N GLU A 318 1.71 -17.98 -3.93
CA GLU A 318 0.95 -17.17 -2.94
C GLU A 318 1.31 -15.68 -2.95
N VAL A 319 1.78 -15.19 -4.10
CA VAL A 319 2.16 -13.79 -4.29
C VAL A 319 1.17 -13.11 -5.23
N LEU A 320 0.48 -12.10 -4.72
CA LEU A 320 -0.30 -11.16 -5.53
C LEU A 320 0.64 -10.07 -6.06
N LEU A 321 0.88 -10.04 -7.37
CA LEU A 321 1.72 -9.03 -8.00
C LEU A 321 0.86 -7.84 -8.47
N ILE A 322 1.25 -6.64 -8.07
CA ILE A 322 0.62 -5.39 -8.49
C ILE A 322 1.68 -4.46 -9.07
N GLY A 323 1.60 -4.17 -10.36
CA GLY A 323 2.36 -3.09 -11.00
C GLY A 323 1.55 -1.80 -11.03
N ALA A 324 2.16 -0.64 -10.81
CA ALA A 324 1.53 0.65 -10.98
C ALA A 324 2.28 1.51 -12.00
N THR A 325 1.55 2.21 -12.87
CA THR A 325 2.15 3.14 -13.83
C THR A 325 1.36 4.45 -13.94
N ASN A 326 2.10 5.55 -14.10
CA ASN A 326 1.53 6.87 -14.37
C ASN A 326 1.43 7.18 -15.87
N HIS A 327 2.14 6.42 -16.70
CA HIS A 327 2.27 6.66 -18.14
C HIS A 327 2.02 5.37 -18.95
N PRO A 328 0.75 4.92 -19.02
CA PRO A 328 0.40 3.68 -19.72
C PRO A 328 0.77 3.71 -21.22
N ASP A 329 0.84 4.89 -21.84
CA ASP A 329 1.27 5.11 -23.23
C ASP A 329 2.76 4.77 -23.48
N GLN A 330 3.56 4.74 -22.43
CA GLN A 330 4.98 4.42 -22.51
C GLN A 330 5.22 2.91 -22.45
N LEU A 331 4.30 2.15 -21.83
CA LEU A 331 4.37 0.70 -21.75
C LEU A 331 4.30 0.05 -23.13
N ASP A 332 5.19 -0.91 -23.37
CA ASP A 332 5.18 -1.67 -24.62
C ASP A 332 4.22 -2.87 -24.55
N ALA A 333 3.89 -3.42 -25.71
CA ALA A 333 2.96 -4.55 -25.80
C ALA A 333 3.49 -5.83 -25.14
N ALA A 334 4.78 -5.92 -24.80
CA ALA A 334 5.27 -7.05 -24.02
C ALA A 334 4.81 -6.91 -22.57
N ALA A 335 5.07 -5.76 -21.95
CA ALA A 335 4.67 -5.43 -20.59
C ALA A 335 3.16 -5.64 -20.35
N TRP A 336 2.31 -5.13 -21.23
CA TRP A 336 0.85 -5.29 -21.13
C TRP A 336 0.38 -6.75 -21.08
N ARG A 337 1.07 -7.67 -21.77
CA ARG A 337 0.66 -9.08 -21.85
C ARG A 337 1.03 -9.93 -20.63
N ARG A 338 1.76 -9.36 -19.66
CA ARG A 338 2.23 -10.08 -18.46
C ARG A 338 1.29 -9.93 -17.27
N PHE A 339 0.34 -9.01 -17.37
CA PHE A 339 -0.66 -8.78 -16.36
C PHE A 339 -1.96 -9.40 -16.82
N ASP A 340 -2.63 -10.08 -15.89
CA ASP A 340 -3.86 -10.81 -16.14
C ASP A 340 -5.03 -9.80 -16.21
N GLU A 341 -4.97 -8.75 -15.38
CA GLU A 341 -6.02 -7.74 -15.25
C GLU A 341 -5.43 -6.33 -15.22
N ILE A 342 -6.20 -5.38 -15.76
CA ILE A 342 -5.84 -3.96 -15.83
C ILE A 342 -6.90 -3.17 -15.08
N VAL A 343 -6.50 -2.48 -14.01
CA VAL A 343 -7.38 -1.61 -13.22
C VAL A 343 -7.06 -0.16 -13.54
N ASN A 344 -8.06 0.57 -14.05
CA ASN A 344 -7.90 1.96 -14.44
C ASN A 344 -8.23 2.91 -13.29
N PHE A 345 -7.38 3.91 -13.08
CA PHE A 345 -7.48 4.96 -12.06
C PHE A 345 -7.57 6.32 -12.76
N PRO A 346 -8.75 6.69 -13.31
CA PRO A 346 -8.93 7.98 -13.95
C PRO A 346 -8.87 9.13 -12.94
N LYS A 347 -8.79 10.36 -13.43
CA LYS A 347 -9.05 11.54 -12.58
C LYS A 347 -10.48 11.46 -12.02
N PRO A 348 -10.70 11.81 -10.75
CA PRO A 348 -12.03 11.72 -10.14
C PRO A 348 -13.00 12.70 -10.81
N ASP A 349 -14.22 12.24 -11.02
CA ASP A 349 -15.32 13.12 -11.44
C ASP A 349 -15.78 14.01 -10.28
N ARG A 350 -16.80 14.85 -10.52
CA ARG A 350 -17.32 15.79 -9.52
C ARG A 350 -17.76 15.07 -8.24
N ASP A 351 -18.56 14.03 -8.38
CA ASP A 351 -19.18 13.37 -7.24
C ASP A 351 -18.12 12.59 -6.44
N MET A 352 -17.19 11.92 -7.13
CA MET A 352 -16.04 11.27 -6.52
C MET A 352 -15.13 12.27 -5.78
N ARG A 353 -14.93 13.49 -6.29
CA ARG A 353 -14.19 14.53 -5.55
C ARG A 353 -14.92 14.96 -4.28
N ALA A 354 -16.24 15.11 -4.31
CA ALA A 354 -17.03 15.42 -3.12
C ALA A 354 -16.91 14.30 -2.07
N ASP A 355 -16.97 13.04 -2.49
CA ASP A 355 -16.75 11.89 -1.61
C ASP A 355 -15.33 11.87 -1.03
N ILE A 356 -14.31 12.10 -1.86
CA ILE A 356 -12.92 12.19 -1.40
C ILE A 356 -12.80 13.28 -0.33
N LEU A 357 -13.36 14.47 -0.59
CA LEU A 357 -13.37 15.59 0.35
C LEU A 357 -13.99 15.18 1.70
N ARG A 358 -15.16 14.56 1.70
CA ARG A 358 -15.82 14.08 2.94
C ARG A 358 -14.94 13.13 3.75
N VAL A 359 -14.27 12.20 3.07
CA VAL A 359 -13.41 11.22 3.73
C VAL A 359 -12.17 11.91 4.32
N VAL A 360 -11.45 12.71 3.53
CA VAL A 360 -10.21 13.34 3.99
C VAL A 360 -10.43 14.45 5.02
N THR A 361 -11.61 15.08 5.05
CA THR A 361 -11.94 16.12 6.03
C THR A 361 -12.65 15.59 7.28
N LYS A 362 -12.85 14.27 7.41
CA LYS A 362 -13.61 13.64 8.50
C LYS A 362 -13.14 14.06 9.90
N GLU A 363 -11.84 14.25 10.08
CA GLU A 363 -11.23 14.65 11.36
C GLU A 363 -10.99 16.17 11.47
N MET A 364 -11.24 16.93 10.41
CA MET A 364 -10.95 18.35 10.33
C MET A 364 -12.13 19.18 10.85
N LYS A 365 -11.83 20.25 11.61
CA LYS A 365 -12.84 21.24 12.01
C LYS A 365 -12.97 22.30 10.92
N ILE A 366 -13.94 22.12 10.04
CA ILE A 366 -14.27 23.06 8.97
C ILE A 366 -15.66 23.65 9.23
N ALA A 367 -15.73 24.96 9.43
CA ALA A 367 -16.98 25.70 9.59
C ALA A 367 -17.64 25.90 8.22
N ASP A 368 -18.96 25.69 8.18
CA ASP A 368 -19.82 25.91 7.00
C ASP A 368 -19.30 25.20 5.73
N PHE A 369 -18.87 23.94 5.87
CA PHE A 369 -18.26 23.16 4.79
C PHE A 369 -19.31 22.44 3.93
N ASP A 370 -19.30 22.75 2.64
CA ASP A 370 -20.03 22.06 1.57
C ASP A 370 -19.02 21.40 0.60
N PRO A 371 -18.77 20.08 0.74
CA PRO A 371 -17.89 19.34 -0.16
C PRO A 371 -18.30 19.42 -1.63
N GLU A 372 -19.59 19.57 -1.92
CA GLU A 372 -20.12 19.62 -3.27
C GLU A 372 -19.75 20.93 -3.97
N GLU A 373 -19.81 22.06 -3.25
CA GLU A 373 -19.41 23.36 -3.79
C GLU A 373 -17.90 23.42 -4.07
N VAL A 374 -17.10 22.85 -3.17
CA VAL A 374 -15.65 22.72 -3.38
C VAL A 374 -15.34 21.76 -4.54
N ALA A 375 -16.10 20.67 -4.67
CA ALA A 375 -15.96 19.74 -5.80
C ALA A 375 -16.23 20.41 -7.16
N ASP A 376 -17.20 21.32 -7.22
CA ASP A 376 -17.51 22.11 -8.43
C ASP A 376 -16.35 23.02 -8.85
N ARG A 377 -15.52 23.43 -7.90
CA ARG A 377 -14.36 24.32 -8.11
C ARG A 377 -13.03 23.59 -8.25
N THR A 378 -13.01 22.27 -8.14
CA THR A 378 -11.77 21.47 -8.16
C THR A 378 -11.68 20.57 -9.40
N THR A 379 -12.20 21.02 -10.53
CA THR A 379 -12.27 20.19 -11.75
C THR A 379 -10.87 19.79 -12.23
N GLY A 380 -10.66 18.48 -12.39
CA GLY A 380 -9.39 17.95 -12.88
C GLY A 380 -8.31 17.74 -11.82
N LEU A 381 -8.56 18.11 -10.56
CA LEU A 381 -7.72 17.77 -9.41
C LEU A 381 -7.87 16.29 -9.04
N THR A 382 -6.76 15.68 -8.63
CA THR A 382 -6.69 14.31 -8.10
C THR A 382 -6.85 14.28 -6.59
N GLY A 383 -7.00 13.08 -6.00
CA GLY A 383 -7.08 12.95 -4.54
C GLY A 383 -5.84 13.49 -3.81
N SER A 384 -4.66 13.36 -4.42
CA SER A 384 -3.43 13.99 -3.90
C SER A 384 -3.50 15.51 -3.95
N ASP A 385 -4.00 16.08 -5.04
CA ASP A 385 -4.11 17.54 -5.20
C ASP A 385 -5.10 18.13 -4.19
N LEU A 386 -6.24 17.48 -3.97
CA LEU A 386 -7.22 17.86 -2.95
C LEU A 386 -6.61 17.86 -1.55
N ARG A 387 -5.77 16.87 -1.20
CA ARG A 387 -5.04 16.84 0.07
C ARG A 387 -4.02 17.98 0.17
N MET A 388 -3.39 18.40 -0.92
CA MET A 388 -2.48 19.55 -0.95
C MET A 388 -3.23 20.87 -0.72
N VAL A 389 -4.38 21.06 -1.38
CA VAL A 389 -5.27 22.20 -1.16
C VAL A 389 -5.69 22.31 0.30
N LEU A 390 -6.19 21.21 0.89
CA LEU A 390 -6.59 21.20 2.30
C LEU A 390 -5.43 21.48 3.26
N ARG A 391 -4.23 20.96 2.95
CA ARG A 391 -3.03 21.25 3.73
C ARG A 391 -2.71 22.76 3.70
N GLU A 392 -2.77 23.38 2.53
CA GLU A 392 -2.53 24.82 2.40
C GLU A 392 -3.55 25.63 3.20
N ALA A 393 -4.85 25.29 3.08
CA ALA A 393 -5.91 25.96 3.83
C ALA A 393 -5.70 25.86 5.36
N VAL A 394 -5.28 24.70 5.87
CA VAL A 394 -4.96 24.52 7.29
C VAL A 394 -3.74 25.33 7.70
N LEU A 395 -2.66 25.28 6.93
CA LEU A 395 -1.44 26.02 7.24
C LEU A 395 -1.70 27.54 7.21
N GLY A 396 -2.48 28.02 6.24
CA GLY A 396 -2.92 29.40 6.14
C GLY A 396 -3.65 29.86 7.41
N ALA A 397 -4.67 29.11 7.85
CA ALA A 397 -5.39 29.44 9.07
C ALA A 397 -4.51 29.40 10.33
N LEU A 398 -3.55 28.48 10.40
CA LEU A 398 -2.58 28.43 11.50
C LEU A 398 -1.66 29.65 11.54
N THR A 399 -1.35 30.28 10.41
CA THR A 399 -0.58 31.55 10.42
C THR A 399 -1.34 32.70 11.07
N GLU A 400 -2.67 32.58 11.19
CA GLU A 400 -3.55 33.53 11.87
C GLU A 400 -3.96 33.05 13.28
N ASP A 401 -3.25 32.05 13.83
CA ASP A 401 -3.55 31.41 15.11
C ASP A 401 -4.97 30.77 15.20
N ARG A 402 -5.55 30.38 14.06
CA ARG A 402 -6.86 29.69 13.99
C ARG A 402 -6.69 28.17 13.91
N MET A 403 -7.43 27.44 14.75
CA MET A 403 -7.51 25.96 14.75
C MET A 403 -8.81 25.44 14.11
N THR A 404 -9.55 26.31 13.43
CA THR A 404 -10.78 25.97 12.69
C THR A 404 -10.72 26.72 11.38
N ILE A 405 -10.79 25.96 10.29
CA ILE A 405 -10.83 26.53 8.94
C ILE A 405 -12.29 26.75 8.54
N THR A 406 -12.49 27.60 7.55
CA THR A 406 -13.78 27.87 6.93
C THR A 406 -13.75 27.37 5.49
N GLN A 407 -14.92 27.21 4.86
CA GLN A 407 -14.95 26.94 3.42
C GLN A 407 -14.22 28.01 2.60
N ALA A 408 -14.23 29.27 3.04
CA ALA A 408 -13.52 30.35 2.36
C ALA A 408 -11.99 30.10 2.32
N ASP A 409 -11.40 29.62 3.41
CA ASP A 409 -9.98 29.24 3.46
C ASP A 409 -9.66 28.12 2.45
N VAL A 410 -10.58 27.15 2.30
CA VAL A 410 -10.42 26.06 1.32
C VAL A 410 -10.51 26.58 -0.10
N MET A 411 -11.45 27.47 -0.38
CA MET A 411 -11.66 28.05 -1.71
C MET A 411 -10.49 28.94 -2.13
N GLU A 412 -9.95 29.75 -1.22
CA GLU A 412 -8.73 30.52 -1.45
C GLU A 412 -7.55 29.60 -1.77
N ALA A 413 -7.39 28.49 -1.03
CA ALA A 413 -6.36 27.50 -1.30
C ALA A 413 -6.54 26.79 -2.66
N VAL A 414 -7.77 26.63 -3.15
CA VAL A 414 -8.04 26.10 -4.50
C VAL A 414 -7.56 27.10 -5.55
N GLU A 415 -7.89 28.38 -5.40
CA GLU A 415 -7.48 29.44 -6.32
C GLU A 415 -5.94 29.54 -6.39
N ASP A 416 -5.27 29.57 -5.24
CA ASP A 416 -3.81 29.57 -5.14
C ASP A 416 -3.18 28.34 -5.80
N PHE A 417 -3.80 27.17 -5.67
CA PHE A 417 -3.32 25.94 -6.29
C PHE A 417 -3.43 26.02 -7.82
N GLU A 418 -4.56 26.50 -8.35
CA GLU A 418 -4.76 26.69 -9.79
C GLU A 418 -3.77 27.72 -10.38
N GLU A 419 -3.52 28.83 -9.68
CA GLU A 419 -2.51 29.81 -10.11
C GLU A 419 -1.11 29.19 -10.18
N ARG A 420 -0.71 28.42 -9.16
CA ARG A 420 0.58 27.73 -9.13
C ARG A 420 0.71 26.70 -10.25
N ASP A 421 -0.34 25.94 -10.54
CA ASP A 421 -0.33 24.95 -11.63
C ASP A 421 -0.22 25.64 -12.99
N ASN A 422 -0.95 26.74 -13.20
CA ASN A 422 -0.88 27.53 -14.42
C ASN A 422 0.51 28.14 -14.64
N LEU A 423 1.18 28.64 -13.59
CA LEU A 423 2.55 29.14 -13.70
C LEU A 423 3.53 28.04 -14.12
N LYS A 424 3.46 26.85 -13.51
CA LYS A 424 4.30 25.71 -13.88
C LYS A 424 4.12 25.32 -15.34
N ASN A 425 2.88 25.32 -15.83
CA ASN A 425 2.58 24.98 -17.21
C ASN A 425 3.08 26.03 -18.21
N MET A 426 3.19 27.30 -17.79
CA MET A 426 3.74 28.39 -18.62
C MET A 426 5.27 28.32 -18.74
N ASP A 427 5.98 28.01 -17.64
CA ASP A 427 7.45 27.83 -17.64
C ASP A 427 7.90 26.62 -18.50
N MET A 428 7.06 25.59 -18.64
CA MET A 428 7.32 24.42 -19.48
C MET A 428 7.20 24.73 -20.99
N ILE A 429 6.45 25.77 -21.38
CA ILE A 429 6.30 26.18 -22.78
C ILE A 429 7.51 27.01 -23.24
N ASP A 430 8.10 27.81 -22.35
CA ASP A 430 9.29 28.62 -22.66
C ASP A 430 10.60 27.78 -22.63
N GLY A 431 10.55 26.56 -22.10
CA GLY A 431 11.70 25.64 -22.01
C GLY A 431 11.98 24.77 -23.25
N GLU A 432 11.01 24.57 -24.14
CA GLU A 432 11.16 23.79 -25.39
C GLU A 432 11.24 24.67 -26.66
N GLY A 433 11.62 25.94 -26.50
CA GLY A 433 11.61 26.94 -27.58
C GLY A 433 12.92 27.69 -27.84
N ALA A 434 14.09 27.16 -27.43
CA ALA A 434 15.35 27.88 -27.54
C ALA A 434 16.51 27.08 -28.17
N GLU A 435 16.25 26.29 -29.21
CA GLU A 435 17.30 25.86 -30.15
C GLU A 435 16.75 25.82 -31.57
N VAL A 436 16.85 26.93 -32.31
CA VAL A 436 17.44 27.03 -33.66
C VAL A 436 17.64 28.51 -33.96
N LEU A 437 18.91 28.94 -33.99
CA LEU A 437 19.54 29.89 -34.94
C LEU A 437 20.77 30.52 -34.26
N GLY A 438 21.95 29.93 -34.47
CA GLY A 438 23.17 30.47 -33.87
C GLY A 438 24.52 29.82 -34.19
N GLU A 439 24.67 29.13 -35.33
CA GLU A 439 25.99 28.88 -35.94
C GLU A 439 26.05 29.79 -37.18
N THR A 440 27.01 30.68 -37.43
CA THR A 440 28.45 30.71 -37.16
C THR A 440 29.00 32.14 -37.34
N GLY A 441 30.12 32.46 -36.69
CA GLY A 441 31.22 33.17 -37.38
C GLY A 441 31.42 34.65 -37.03
N SER A 442 32.42 34.90 -36.16
CA SER A 442 33.18 36.14 -36.14
C SER A 442 33.99 36.30 -37.43
N ASN A 443 33.87 37.44 -38.12
CA ASN A 443 35.01 38.22 -38.61
C ASN A 443 34.61 39.56 -39.23
N ASP A 444 35.30 40.59 -38.74
CA ASP A 444 35.82 41.79 -39.39
C ASP A 444 34.93 42.77 -40.17
N ALA A 445 35.17 44.04 -39.81
CA ALA A 445 34.74 45.26 -40.46
C ALA A 445 35.28 45.42 -41.89
N HIS A 446 34.54 46.09 -42.77
CA HIS A 446 34.97 47.28 -43.53
C HIS A 446 33.95 47.69 -44.62
N ASP A 447 33.73 49.01 -44.69
CA ASP A 447 33.51 49.88 -45.85
C ASP A 447 32.44 49.61 -46.95
N HIS A 448 31.56 50.61 -47.06
CA HIS A 448 31.12 51.34 -48.27
C HIS A 448 30.91 50.66 -49.63
N ALA A 449 29.74 51.01 -50.19
CA ALA A 449 29.46 51.47 -51.56
C ALA A 449 28.58 50.56 -52.45
N ASP A 450 27.47 51.16 -52.89
CA ASP A 450 26.82 51.14 -54.22
C ASP A 450 26.83 49.85 -55.05
N HIS A 451 25.64 49.36 -55.41
CA HIS A 451 25.15 49.48 -56.79
C HIS A 451 23.71 48.96 -56.97
N ASP A 452 22.95 49.72 -57.76
CA ASP A 452 21.69 49.39 -58.44
C ASP A 452 21.72 48.03 -59.16
N HIS A 453 20.55 47.38 -59.28
CA HIS A 453 19.88 47.22 -60.58
C HIS A 453 18.49 46.57 -60.49
N ASP A 454 17.56 47.22 -61.20
CA ASP A 454 16.23 46.77 -61.66
C ASP A 454 16.17 45.32 -62.18
N HIS A 455 15.03 44.66 -62.00
CA HIS A 455 14.06 44.47 -63.11
C HIS A 455 12.78 43.74 -62.66
N ALA A 456 11.67 44.27 -63.15
CA ALA A 456 10.28 43.79 -63.05
C ALA A 456 9.93 42.72 -64.11
N ASP A 457 8.88 41.94 -63.84
CA ASP A 457 7.67 41.67 -64.68
C ASP A 457 7.04 40.33 -64.25
N GLU A 458 5.82 40.31 -63.72
CA GLU A 458 4.50 40.24 -64.40
C GLU A 458 4.11 38.85 -64.93
N GLY A 459 2.90 38.38 -64.58
CA GLY A 459 2.19 37.36 -65.37
C GLY A 459 1.35 36.30 -64.64
N SER A 460 0.20 36.70 -64.09
CA SER A 460 -0.99 35.85 -63.83
C SER A 460 -1.73 35.51 -65.16
N PRO A 461 -2.88 34.76 -65.23
CA PRO A 461 -3.38 33.57 -64.51
C PRO A 461 -4.17 32.52 -65.37
N ASP A 462 -4.62 31.42 -64.72
CA ASP A 462 -5.91 30.66 -64.87
C ASP A 462 -6.17 29.68 -66.08
N PRO A 463 -7.30 28.90 -66.13
CA PRO A 463 -7.48 27.51 -65.65
C PRO A 463 -7.99 26.49 -66.73
N ALA A 464 -8.26 25.22 -66.35
CA ALA A 464 -9.54 24.49 -66.59
C ALA A 464 -9.44 22.94 -66.73
N ARG A 465 -10.37 22.26 -66.00
CA ARG A 465 -11.27 21.12 -66.40
C ARG A 465 -10.77 19.66 -66.52
N GLY A 466 -11.59 18.76 -65.92
CA GLY A 466 -11.94 17.42 -66.43
C GLY A 466 -11.87 16.31 -65.35
N ALA A 467 -12.95 16.00 -64.63
CA ALA A 467 -13.97 14.97 -64.93
C ALA A 467 -13.64 13.55 -64.35
N GLU A 468 -14.45 13.13 -63.37
CA GLU A 468 -14.67 11.77 -62.82
C GLU A 468 -15.41 10.82 -63.82
N PRO A 469 -15.90 9.60 -63.45
CA PRO A 469 -15.42 8.48 -62.60
C PRO A 469 -15.60 7.08 -63.27
N GLN A 470 -15.11 6.01 -62.64
CA GLN A 470 -15.59 4.59 -62.63
C GLN A 470 -14.53 3.76 -61.88
N GLY A 471 -14.76 2.96 -60.84
CA GLY A 471 -15.88 2.08 -60.53
C GLY A 471 -15.52 0.64 -60.93
N ARG A 472 -15.00 -0.20 -60.03
CA ARG A 472 -15.25 -1.66 -59.96
C ARG A 472 -14.54 -2.39 -58.80
N THR A 473 -15.23 -3.45 -58.43
CA THR A 473 -15.24 -4.36 -57.28
C THR A 473 -14.26 -5.54 -57.40
N GLN A 474 -14.13 -6.27 -56.27
CA GLN A 474 -13.69 -7.68 -56.08
C GLN A 474 -12.18 -7.93 -56.12
N ASP A 475 -11.57 -8.70 -55.21
CA ASP A 475 -12.06 -9.71 -54.22
C ASP A 475 -11.41 -9.53 -52.83
#